data_AF-A0A950H8N6-F1
#
_entry.id   AF-A0A950H8N6-F1
#
_cell.length_a   1.000
_cell.length_b   1.000
_cell.length_c   1.000
_cell.angle_alpha   90.00
_cell.angle_beta   90.00
_cell.angle_gamma   90.00
#
_symmetry.space_group_name_H-M   'P 1'
#
loop_
_entity.id
_entity.type
_entity.pdbx_description
1 polymer ?
#
loop_
_entity_poly.entity_id
_entity_poly.type
_entity_poly.pdbx_seq_one_letter_code
_entity_poly.pdbx_strand_id
1 'polypeptide(L)'
;MQRKITGEPAIFGGGTAFWIAQGDEDVWISPYAPEWRKIYMQRVRQIAGTGIDGIYIDIPYWMTHFEGWEDSWASFDAYTVAAFKAHSGLDAKKEVKIGDFSDPHFRRWVSFRIDTITDFLREISSNAKSVNPQIKIIPEIYPGIEEEAVRVGSDVYSLYPVVDAVAHEYEFGSGDHMASSRSPLNWFNYQVGMHSFRAFAEGKATWILNYSWDGDKNVDRREAMMNLAMSEIMTGSNFWDAPGHSMAGSNDPSTRTKIFSWIHEHERTFYLPRKPIRPIGVYFSPQTRNFYAADFIGSYRGILILLMQEHLEFQVVTPHTLYQFNGTTLVLPDVRILSAEENNWLAHYANGRNRLIITGTDATQVGDKANVTRFPQCPGKAYMEALHADFEHTAPEQQQQFLKALPSDSDILVTAGPHVASSIALVDAVPHVFFANFAGLKGGVNPVQTPQQDVQVSLRTAPSSSGYFLPFLGQIEELHGNQANGRISFRLPPIQKGAVFWYGRDSARREPSGN
;
A
#
# COMPACT_ATOMS: atom_id res chain seq x y z
N MET A 1 28.67 -3.15 13.74
CA MET A 1 27.94 -1.89 13.51
C MET A 1 27.97 -1.58 12.03
N GLN A 2 26.89 -1.00 11.52
CA GLN A 2 26.86 -0.44 10.18
C GLN A 2 27.82 0.75 10.07
N ARG A 3 28.33 1.01 8.87
CA ARG A 3 29.28 2.11 8.62
C ARG A 3 28.99 2.82 7.30
N LYS A 4 29.23 4.14 7.26
CA LYS A 4 29.33 4.89 6.00
C LYS A 4 30.55 4.40 5.20
N ILE A 5 30.59 4.74 3.91
CA ILE A 5 31.76 4.47 3.06
C ILE A 5 33.05 5.11 3.60
N THR A 6 32.91 6.26 4.28
CA THR A 6 33.99 6.98 4.98
C THR A 6 34.49 6.28 6.24
N GLY A 7 33.79 5.23 6.70
CA GLY A 7 34.14 4.44 7.88
C GLY A 7 33.46 4.88 9.18
N GLU A 8 32.74 6.00 9.18
CA GLU A 8 31.95 6.48 10.33
C GLU A 8 30.95 5.40 10.80
N PRO A 9 30.94 5.02 12.10
CA PRO A 9 30.00 4.03 12.63
C PRO A 9 28.61 4.62 12.87
N ALA A 10 27.56 3.82 12.66
CA ALA A 10 26.18 4.17 12.99
C ALA A 10 25.92 4.01 14.49
N ILE A 11 26.41 4.98 15.27
CA ILE A 11 26.19 5.13 16.71
C ILE A 11 25.69 6.55 16.95
N PHE A 12 24.57 6.70 17.64
CA PHE A 12 23.92 7.98 17.86
C PHE A 12 23.64 8.16 19.35
N GLY A 13 24.05 9.30 19.91
CA GLY A 13 23.90 9.58 21.34
C GLY A 13 22.63 10.35 21.66
N GLY A 14 22.40 10.58 22.95
CA GLY A 14 21.26 11.34 23.45
C GLY A 14 21.06 12.70 22.75
N GLY A 15 19.80 12.99 22.39
CA GLY A 15 19.41 14.19 21.66
C GLY A 15 19.46 14.08 20.13
N THR A 16 19.99 12.99 19.57
CA THR A 16 19.94 12.74 18.11
C THR A 16 18.53 12.40 17.63
N ALA A 17 17.75 11.73 18.47
CA ALA A 17 16.32 11.47 18.28
C ALA A 17 15.58 11.51 19.61
N PHE A 18 14.26 11.64 19.55
CA PHE A 18 13.41 11.73 20.76
C PHE A 18 13.48 10.48 21.65
N TRP A 19 13.78 9.31 21.07
CA TRP A 19 13.88 8.04 21.79
C TRP A 19 15.24 7.79 22.44
N ILE A 20 16.26 8.60 22.12
CA ILE A 20 17.60 8.43 22.66
C ILE A 20 17.78 9.38 23.84
N ALA A 21 17.61 8.85 25.05
CA ALA A 21 17.76 9.61 26.27
C ALA A 21 19.22 10.07 26.47
N GLN A 22 19.40 11.08 27.32
CA GLN A 22 20.74 11.56 27.66
C GLN A 22 21.54 10.42 28.33
N GLY A 23 22.68 10.09 27.74
CA GLY A 23 23.56 9.00 28.22
C GLY A 23 23.33 7.65 27.54
N ASP A 24 22.28 7.52 26.73
CA ASP A 24 22.01 6.32 25.94
C ASP A 24 22.62 6.43 24.53
N GLU A 25 22.78 5.27 23.89
CA GLU A 25 23.24 5.13 22.51
C GLU A 25 22.24 4.29 21.70
N ASP A 26 21.95 4.72 20.49
CA ASP A 26 21.29 3.93 19.45
C ASP A 26 22.36 3.41 18.47
N VAL A 27 22.44 2.09 18.32
CA VAL A 27 23.50 1.40 17.58
C VAL A 27 22.92 0.50 16.51
N TRP A 28 23.27 0.80 15.26
CA TRP A 28 22.80 0.04 14.11
C TRP A 28 23.83 -1.01 13.70
N ILE A 29 23.39 -2.25 13.50
CA ILE A 29 24.28 -3.39 13.27
C ILE A 29 23.92 -4.07 11.94
N SER A 30 24.94 -4.47 11.18
CA SER A 30 24.74 -5.21 9.92
C SER A 30 24.33 -6.67 10.20
N PRO A 31 23.40 -7.25 9.44
CA PRO A 31 23.06 -8.68 9.48
C PRO A 31 24.25 -9.62 9.21
N TYR A 32 25.35 -9.11 8.68
CA TYR A 32 26.57 -9.87 8.42
C TYR A 32 27.54 -9.90 9.61
N ALA A 33 27.29 -9.16 10.69
CA ALA A 33 28.11 -9.22 11.90
C ALA A 33 27.87 -10.55 12.65
N PRO A 34 28.83 -11.50 12.68
CA PRO A 34 28.56 -12.89 13.03
C PRO A 34 28.16 -13.08 14.50
N GLU A 35 28.87 -12.46 15.43
CA GLU A 35 28.58 -12.60 16.87
C GLU A 35 27.24 -11.98 17.23
N TRP A 36 26.92 -10.82 16.66
CA TRP A 36 25.61 -10.20 16.87
C TRP A 36 24.49 -11.07 16.28
N ARG A 37 24.62 -11.52 15.03
CA ARG A 37 23.61 -12.37 14.37
C ARG A 37 23.35 -13.64 15.17
N LYS A 38 24.40 -14.27 15.70
CA LYS A 38 24.30 -15.44 16.59
C LYS A 38 23.48 -15.13 17.84
N ILE A 39 23.78 -14.03 18.53
CA ILE A 39 23.03 -13.60 19.73
C ILE A 39 21.58 -13.29 19.38
N TYR A 40 21.35 -12.51 18.32
CA TYR A 40 20.01 -12.14 17.85
C TYR A 40 19.16 -13.37 17.57
N MET A 41 19.68 -14.34 16.80
CA MET A 41 18.99 -15.59 16.49
C MET A 41 18.74 -16.46 17.73
N GLN A 42 19.64 -16.43 18.72
CA GLN A 42 19.37 -17.09 19.99
C GLN A 42 18.21 -16.42 20.75
N ARG A 43 18.13 -15.09 20.75
CA ARG A 43 17.02 -14.36 21.38
C ARG A 43 15.69 -14.63 20.69
N VAL A 44 15.66 -14.65 19.36
CA VAL A 44 14.47 -15.04 18.58
C VAL A 44 13.93 -16.40 19.02
N ARG A 45 14.80 -17.41 19.16
CA ARG A 45 14.40 -18.75 19.65
C ARG A 45 13.88 -18.73 21.08
N GLN A 46 14.53 -17.96 21.96
CA GLN A 46 14.11 -17.84 23.36
C GLN A 46 12.74 -17.19 23.48
N ILE A 47 12.49 -16.10 22.73
CA ILE A 47 11.20 -15.42 22.66
C ILE A 47 10.14 -16.39 22.12
N ALA A 48 10.42 -17.09 21.02
CA ALA A 48 9.50 -18.08 20.46
C ALA A 48 9.16 -19.21 21.45
N GLY A 49 10.14 -19.65 22.25
CA GLY A 49 9.97 -20.67 23.28
C GLY A 49 9.12 -20.26 24.48
N THR A 50 8.74 -18.99 24.60
CA THR A 50 7.82 -18.54 25.66
C THR A 50 6.35 -18.91 25.40
N GLY A 51 5.99 -19.24 24.16
CA GLY A 51 4.62 -19.56 23.75
C GLY A 51 3.78 -18.37 23.28
N ILE A 52 4.37 -17.19 23.09
CA ILE A 52 3.68 -16.03 22.49
C ILE A 52 3.26 -16.29 21.03
N ASP A 53 2.24 -15.56 20.58
CA ASP A 53 1.64 -15.73 19.25
C ASP A 53 2.44 -15.12 18.10
N GLY A 54 3.28 -14.11 18.39
CA GLY A 54 4.06 -13.44 17.36
C GLY A 54 5.25 -12.67 17.90
N ILE A 55 6.22 -12.41 17.02
CA ILE A 55 7.37 -11.55 17.26
C ILE A 55 7.24 -10.33 16.36
N TYR A 56 7.16 -9.17 17.00
CA TYR A 56 7.25 -7.88 16.34
C TYR A 56 8.73 -7.54 16.13
N ILE A 57 9.12 -7.25 14.89
CA ILE A 57 10.51 -6.93 14.53
C ILE A 57 10.60 -5.46 14.19
N ASP A 58 11.16 -4.70 15.11
CA ASP A 58 11.38 -3.26 14.97
C ASP A 58 12.40 -2.97 13.86
N ILE A 59 11.98 -2.19 12.85
CA ILE A 59 12.81 -1.44 11.89
C ILE A 59 14.05 -2.23 11.37
N PRO A 60 13.87 -3.29 10.56
CA PRO A 60 14.98 -4.09 10.03
C PRO A 60 15.66 -3.40 8.82
N TYR A 61 16.36 -2.27 9.02
CA TYR A 61 16.88 -1.43 7.92
C TYR A 61 18.40 -1.28 7.86
N TRP A 62 18.85 -0.79 6.70
CA TRP A 62 20.10 -0.04 6.60
C TRP A 62 19.90 1.39 7.10
N MET A 63 20.87 1.91 7.86
CA MET A 63 20.79 3.22 8.51
C MET A 63 20.71 4.37 7.50
N THR A 64 19.60 5.13 7.54
CA THR A 64 19.36 6.33 6.71
C THR A 64 18.65 7.47 7.44
N HIS A 65 18.12 7.25 8.65
CA HIS A 65 17.16 8.14 9.33
C HIS A 65 17.78 9.36 10.03
N PHE A 66 19.09 9.37 10.25
CA PHE A 66 19.76 10.45 10.97
C PHE A 66 20.44 11.42 10.02
N GLU A 67 20.53 12.69 10.44
CA GLU A 67 21.16 13.75 9.67
C GLU A 67 22.57 13.34 9.20
N GLY A 68 22.80 13.44 7.90
CA GLY A 68 24.04 13.06 7.24
C GLY A 68 24.19 11.56 6.96
N TRP A 69 23.15 10.74 7.17
CA TRP A 69 23.10 9.32 6.83
C TRP A 69 22.13 8.98 5.69
N GLU A 70 21.28 9.91 5.28
CA GLU A 70 20.21 9.75 4.30
C GLU A 70 20.75 9.13 3.00
N ASP A 71 21.85 9.69 2.49
CA ASP A 71 22.52 9.22 1.27
C ASP A 71 23.76 8.37 1.54
N SER A 72 23.85 7.75 2.73
CA SER A 72 25.03 6.95 3.09
C SER A 72 25.11 5.62 2.34
N TRP A 73 23.96 5.08 1.90
CA TRP A 73 23.81 3.75 1.30
C TRP A 73 24.52 2.64 2.09
N ALA A 74 24.48 2.75 3.43
CA ALA A 74 25.11 1.83 4.36
C ALA A 74 24.67 0.38 4.11
N SER A 75 25.49 -0.63 4.43
CA SER A 75 26.72 -0.56 5.23
C SER A 75 28.01 -0.90 4.47
N PHE A 76 29.12 -0.22 4.84
CA PHE A 76 30.48 -0.47 4.32
C PHE A 76 31.44 -1.05 5.36
N ASP A 77 30.90 -1.69 6.40
CA ASP A 77 31.70 -2.51 7.31
C ASP A 77 32.32 -3.71 6.58
N ALA A 78 33.39 -4.28 7.17
CA ALA A 78 34.18 -5.32 6.51
C ALA A 78 33.36 -6.58 6.17
N TYR A 79 32.36 -6.94 6.99
CA TYR A 79 31.54 -8.13 6.75
C TYR A 79 30.58 -7.90 5.57
N THR A 80 29.91 -6.76 5.53
CA THR A 80 28.98 -6.43 4.44
C THR A 80 29.71 -6.30 3.10
N VAL A 81 30.88 -5.64 3.08
CA VAL A 81 31.69 -5.52 1.85
C VAL A 81 32.20 -6.89 1.38
N ALA A 82 32.64 -7.75 2.31
CA ALA A 82 33.07 -9.10 1.97
C ALA A 82 31.90 -9.94 1.41
N ALA A 83 30.71 -9.84 2.00
CA ALA A 83 29.51 -10.53 1.52
C ALA A 83 29.11 -10.07 0.12
N PHE A 84 29.09 -8.76 -0.14
CA PHE A 84 28.80 -8.23 -1.47
C PHE A 84 29.83 -8.66 -2.50
N LYS A 85 31.13 -8.62 -2.15
CA LYS A 85 32.20 -9.09 -3.04
C LYS A 85 32.07 -10.57 -3.36
N ALA A 86 31.72 -11.40 -2.38
CA ALA A 86 31.47 -12.82 -2.58
C ALA A 86 30.26 -13.06 -3.49
N HIS A 87 29.20 -12.27 -3.35
CA HIS A 87 27.97 -12.39 -4.14
C HIS A 87 28.13 -11.87 -5.58
N SER A 88 28.82 -10.75 -5.77
CA SER A 88 28.82 -10.01 -7.05
C SER A 88 30.16 -10.03 -7.79
N GLY A 89 31.25 -10.39 -7.12
CA GLY A 89 32.62 -10.24 -7.60
C GLY A 89 33.19 -8.81 -7.51
N LEU A 90 32.41 -7.83 -7.06
CA LEU A 90 32.76 -6.40 -7.07
C LEU A 90 33.24 -5.92 -5.69
N ASP A 91 34.21 -5.02 -5.67
CA ASP A 91 34.59 -4.24 -4.48
C ASP A 91 33.68 -3.02 -4.33
N ALA A 92 32.74 -3.09 -3.38
CA ALA A 92 31.76 -2.02 -3.10
C ALA A 92 32.39 -0.64 -2.88
N LYS A 93 33.64 -0.57 -2.39
CA LYS A 93 34.30 0.71 -2.07
C LYS A 93 35.02 1.35 -3.25
N LYS A 94 35.25 0.60 -4.32
CA LYS A 94 36.11 1.04 -5.45
C LYS A 94 35.39 1.01 -6.79
N GLU A 95 34.49 0.07 -6.97
CA GLU A 95 33.89 -0.24 -8.27
C GLU A 95 32.43 0.21 -8.38
N VAL A 96 31.82 0.65 -7.28
CA VAL A 96 30.42 1.08 -7.21
C VAL A 96 30.35 2.59 -7.06
N LYS A 97 29.58 3.27 -7.91
CA LYS A 97 29.27 4.69 -7.80
C LYS A 97 28.01 4.89 -6.96
N ILE A 98 28.21 5.10 -5.67
CA ILE A 98 27.11 5.23 -4.70
C ILE A 98 26.18 6.38 -5.07
N GLY A 99 24.86 6.11 -5.10
CA GLY A 99 23.81 7.05 -5.47
C GLY A 99 23.56 7.19 -6.97
N ASP A 100 24.41 6.62 -7.83
CA ASP A 100 24.26 6.71 -9.28
C ASP A 100 23.43 5.55 -9.83
N PHE A 101 22.11 5.74 -9.95
CA PHE A 101 21.21 4.75 -10.55
C PHE A 101 21.48 4.44 -12.02
N SER A 102 22.36 5.18 -12.72
CA SER A 102 22.81 4.80 -14.06
C SER A 102 23.95 3.77 -14.03
N ASP A 103 24.66 3.65 -12.90
CA ASP A 103 25.73 2.68 -12.71
C ASP A 103 25.15 1.26 -12.49
N PRO A 104 25.41 0.29 -13.38
CA PRO A 104 24.95 -1.08 -13.19
C PRO A 104 25.53 -1.74 -11.93
N HIS A 105 26.70 -1.30 -11.45
CA HIS A 105 27.26 -1.82 -10.19
C HIS A 105 26.51 -1.28 -8.97
N PHE A 106 26.06 -0.03 -9.00
CA PHE A 106 25.19 0.51 -7.95
C PHE A 106 23.80 -0.15 -7.93
N ARG A 107 23.23 -0.46 -9.09
CA ARG A 107 21.98 -1.25 -9.14
C ARG A 107 22.14 -2.63 -8.48
N ARG A 108 23.29 -3.29 -8.68
CA ARG A 108 23.62 -4.55 -7.98
C ARG A 108 23.77 -4.34 -6.47
N TRP A 109 24.35 -3.23 -6.04
CA TRP A 109 24.44 -2.87 -4.62
C TRP A 109 23.04 -2.70 -4.00
N VAL A 110 22.14 -2.00 -4.69
CA VAL A 110 20.73 -1.84 -4.28
C VAL A 110 20.03 -3.20 -4.16
N SER A 111 20.10 -4.06 -5.18
CA SER A 111 19.51 -5.40 -5.13
C SER A 111 20.06 -6.23 -3.97
N PHE A 112 21.39 -6.26 -3.80
CA PHE A 112 22.03 -6.96 -2.69
C PHE A 112 21.53 -6.50 -1.31
N ARG A 113 21.30 -5.20 -1.14
CA ARG A 113 20.79 -4.63 0.12
C ARG A 113 19.36 -5.09 0.42
N ILE A 114 18.50 -5.13 -0.59
CA ILE A 114 17.12 -5.64 -0.48
C ILE A 114 17.11 -7.13 -0.17
N ASP A 115 17.90 -7.91 -0.92
CA ASP A 115 18.02 -9.35 -0.74
C ASP A 115 18.54 -9.68 0.67
N THR A 116 19.51 -8.92 1.17
CA THR A 116 20.07 -9.12 2.52
C THR A 116 19.01 -9.00 3.61
N ILE A 117 18.17 -7.96 3.59
CA ILE A 117 17.15 -7.77 4.62
C ILE A 117 16.04 -8.82 4.47
N THR A 118 15.65 -9.13 3.23
CA THR A 118 14.66 -10.18 2.94
C THR A 118 15.12 -11.54 3.45
N ASP A 119 16.38 -11.90 3.20
CA ASP A 119 16.97 -13.16 3.64
C ASP A 119 17.12 -13.20 5.17
N PHE A 120 17.46 -12.07 5.79
CA PHE A 120 17.55 -11.97 7.25
C PHE A 120 16.19 -12.19 7.92
N LEU A 121 15.11 -11.57 7.41
CA LEU A 121 13.76 -11.80 7.92
C LEU A 121 13.27 -13.23 7.65
N ARG A 122 13.63 -13.82 6.50
CA ARG A 122 13.36 -15.25 6.24
C ARG A 122 14.05 -16.15 7.27
N GLU A 123 15.30 -15.87 7.61
CA GLU A 123 16.03 -16.61 8.63
C GLU A 123 15.39 -16.45 10.01
N ILE A 124 15.02 -15.22 10.40
CA ILE A 124 14.29 -14.96 11.66
C ILE A 124 13.03 -15.82 11.72
N SER A 125 12.24 -15.85 10.64
CA SER A 125 11.01 -16.64 10.53
C SER A 125 11.26 -18.13 10.65
N SER A 126 12.20 -18.68 9.88
CA SER A 126 12.57 -20.10 9.99
C SER A 126 13.08 -20.46 11.39
N ASN A 127 13.86 -19.58 11.99
CA ASN A 127 14.49 -19.81 13.28
C ASN A 127 13.46 -19.77 14.42
N ALA A 128 12.54 -18.81 14.42
CA ALA A 128 11.42 -18.77 15.38
C ALA A 128 10.50 -19.99 15.22
N LYS A 129 10.12 -20.32 13.98
CA LYS A 129 9.22 -21.44 13.67
C LYS A 129 9.82 -22.81 13.94
N SER A 130 11.15 -22.93 14.01
CA SER A 130 11.81 -24.16 14.48
C SER A 130 11.52 -24.48 15.95
N VAL A 131 11.15 -23.47 16.75
CA VAL A 131 10.79 -23.61 18.17
C VAL A 131 9.28 -23.60 18.36
N ASN A 132 8.57 -22.65 17.74
CA ASN A 132 7.12 -22.56 17.75
C ASN A 132 6.57 -22.45 16.32
N PRO A 133 6.13 -23.55 15.69
CA PRO A 133 5.65 -23.52 14.30
C PRO A 133 4.46 -22.60 14.02
N GLN A 134 3.72 -22.18 15.05
CA GLN A 134 2.54 -21.31 14.90
C GLN A 134 2.86 -19.82 15.04
N ILE A 135 4.05 -19.47 15.53
CA ILE A 135 4.44 -18.08 15.79
C ILE A 135 4.41 -17.24 14.51
N LYS A 136 3.91 -16.02 14.62
CA LYS A 136 3.88 -15.04 13.52
C LYS A 136 5.09 -14.12 13.57
N ILE A 137 5.64 -13.80 12.41
CA ILE A 137 6.67 -12.76 12.26
C ILE A 137 6.05 -11.54 11.62
N ILE A 138 6.20 -10.40 12.30
CA ILE A 138 5.54 -9.14 11.94
C ILE A 138 6.60 -8.04 12.02
N PRO A 139 7.35 -7.76 10.94
CA PRO A 139 8.23 -6.61 10.92
C PRO A 139 7.42 -5.30 10.83
N GLU A 140 7.90 -4.31 11.55
CA GLU A 140 7.61 -2.89 11.30
C GLU A 140 8.38 -2.46 10.07
N ILE A 141 7.70 -1.88 9.09
CA ILE A 141 8.32 -1.41 7.85
C ILE A 141 7.87 0.03 7.55
N TYR A 142 8.86 0.91 7.62
CA TYR A 142 9.04 2.16 6.92
C TYR A 142 10.07 1.85 5.82
N PRO A 143 9.83 2.17 4.55
CA PRO A 143 8.83 3.07 4.00
C PRO A 143 7.80 2.30 3.15
N GLY A 144 7.00 3.03 2.36
CA GLY A 144 5.96 2.45 1.50
C GLY A 144 6.43 1.92 0.14
N ILE A 145 5.74 2.37 -0.92
CA ILE A 145 5.95 1.94 -2.30
C ILE A 145 7.01 2.79 -3.03
N GLU A 146 7.54 3.81 -2.39
CA GLU A 146 8.40 4.85 -2.94
C GLU A 146 9.88 4.42 -3.02
N GLU A 147 10.75 5.37 -3.39
CA GLU A 147 12.19 5.15 -3.56
C GLU A 147 12.88 4.78 -2.24
N GLU A 148 12.38 5.28 -1.12
CA GLU A 148 12.95 5.07 0.19
C GLU A 148 13.07 3.57 0.49
N ALA A 149 12.21 2.70 -0.07
CA ALA A 149 12.27 1.27 0.20
C ALA A 149 13.56 0.64 -0.32
N VAL A 150 14.13 1.17 -1.42
CA VAL A 150 15.45 0.77 -1.89
C VAL A 150 16.57 1.42 -1.09
N ARG A 151 16.33 2.62 -0.57
CA ARG A 151 17.30 3.37 0.23
C ARG A 151 17.54 2.71 1.57
N VAL A 152 16.49 2.29 2.27
CA VAL A 152 16.59 1.56 3.55
C VAL A 152 16.82 0.06 3.37
N GLY A 153 16.53 -0.48 2.17
CA GLY A 153 16.65 -1.90 1.81
C GLY A 153 15.54 -2.81 2.35
N SER A 154 14.50 -2.25 2.96
CA SER A 154 13.29 -2.96 3.36
C SER A 154 12.18 -2.71 2.35
N ASP A 155 12.13 -3.57 1.35
CA ASP A 155 11.09 -3.51 0.33
C ASP A 155 9.89 -4.37 0.73
N VAL A 156 8.77 -3.73 1.12
CA VAL A 156 7.54 -4.41 1.52
C VAL A 156 7.07 -5.46 0.50
N TYR A 157 7.27 -5.22 -0.80
CA TYR A 157 6.92 -6.19 -1.85
C TYR A 157 7.75 -7.48 -1.71
N SER A 158 9.06 -7.34 -1.49
CA SER A 158 9.99 -8.46 -1.32
C SER A 158 9.84 -9.17 0.04
N LEU A 159 9.35 -8.46 1.05
CA LEU A 159 9.22 -8.98 2.42
C LEU A 159 7.98 -9.84 2.64
N TYR A 160 6.83 -9.49 2.04
CA TYR A 160 5.59 -10.24 2.25
C TYR A 160 5.71 -11.76 2.05
N PRO A 161 6.43 -12.29 1.05
CA PRO A 161 6.63 -13.73 0.89
C PRO A 161 7.30 -14.44 2.08
N VAL A 162 8.10 -13.74 2.89
CA VAL A 162 8.95 -14.36 3.94
C VAL A 162 8.49 -14.10 5.38
N VAL A 163 7.46 -13.25 5.56
CA VAL A 163 6.85 -12.94 6.87
C VAL A 163 5.34 -13.25 6.90
N ASP A 164 4.71 -13.18 8.06
CA ASP A 164 3.29 -13.55 8.23
C ASP A 164 2.35 -12.35 8.05
N ALA A 165 2.79 -11.16 8.45
CA ALA A 165 2.15 -9.88 8.19
C ALA A 165 3.23 -8.78 8.20
N VAL A 166 2.89 -7.58 7.75
CA VAL A 166 3.75 -6.39 7.88
C VAL A 166 2.95 -5.32 8.61
N ALA A 167 3.59 -4.67 9.59
CA ALA A 167 3.11 -3.44 10.19
C ALA A 167 3.73 -2.27 9.43
N HIS A 168 2.92 -1.62 8.58
CA HIS A 168 3.36 -0.52 7.73
C HIS A 168 3.32 0.78 8.52
N GLU A 169 4.48 1.32 8.82
CA GLU A 169 4.64 2.73 9.22
C GLU A 169 4.66 3.58 7.95
N TYR A 170 3.49 3.71 7.32
CA TYR A 170 3.41 4.27 5.98
C TYR A 170 3.34 5.79 6.00
N GLU A 171 4.46 6.36 5.59
CA GLU A 171 4.64 7.77 5.28
C GLU A 171 5.13 7.91 3.84
N PHE A 172 4.81 9.03 3.19
CA PHE A 172 5.23 9.29 1.82
C PHE A 172 5.57 10.76 1.59
N GLY A 173 6.72 11.01 0.95
CA GLY A 173 7.22 12.38 0.76
C GLY A 173 7.72 13.01 2.06
N SER A 174 7.99 14.31 2.03
CA SER A 174 8.53 15.05 3.18
C SER A 174 7.43 15.71 4.01
N GLY A 175 7.54 15.69 5.34
CA GLY A 175 6.70 16.49 6.24
C GLY A 175 5.95 15.67 7.29
N ASP A 176 4.97 16.31 7.92
CA ASP A 176 4.03 15.66 8.83
C ASP A 176 3.01 14.84 8.02
N HIS A 177 2.94 13.53 8.31
CA HIS A 177 2.08 12.57 7.62
C HIS A 177 0.91 12.08 8.46
N MET A 178 0.65 12.70 9.61
CA MET A 178 -0.45 12.35 10.48
C MET A 178 -1.80 12.56 9.79
N ALA A 179 -2.83 11.82 10.22
CA ALA A 179 -4.18 12.02 9.67
C ALA A 179 -4.68 13.47 9.83
N SER A 180 -4.28 14.16 10.90
CA SER A 180 -4.64 15.57 11.14
C SER A 180 -4.06 16.53 10.10
N SER A 181 -2.89 16.25 9.53
CA SER A 181 -2.16 17.14 8.62
C SER A 181 -2.38 16.82 7.13
N ARG A 182 -3.01 15.69 6.79
CA ARG A 182 -3.22 15.27 5.40
C ARG A 182 -4.16 16.19 4.62
N SER A 183 -3.67 16.67 3.47
CA SER A 183 -4.49 17.26 2.41
C SER A 183 -5.36 16.19 1.72
N PRO A 184 -6.40 16.59 0.95
CA PRO A 184 -7.16 15.64 0.12
C PRO A 184 -6.30 14.79 -0.82
N LEU A 185 -5.31 15.40 -1.48
CA LEU A 185 -4.38 14.64 -2.34
C LEU A 185 -3.53 13.64 -1.54
N ASN A 186 -3.10 14.00 -0.33
CA ASN A 186 -2.40 13.07 0.55
C ASN A 186 -3.29 11.88 0.91
N TRP A 187 -4.60 12.08 1.15
CA TRP A 187 -5.52 10.96 1.36
C TRP A 187 -5.62 10.02 0.16
N PHE A 188 -5.66 10.54 -1.07
CA PHE A 188 -5.64 9.70 -2.27
C PHE A 188 -4.31 8.97 -2.47
N ASN A 189 -3.17 9.62 -2.24
CA ASN A 189 -1.86 8.97 -2.24
C ASN A 189 -1.75 7.88 -1.17
N TYR A 190 -2.38 8.11 -0.01
CA TYR A 190 -2.48 7.12 1.05
C TYR A 190 -3.28 5.89 0.60
N GLN A 191 -4.43 6.09 -0.04
CA GLN A 191 -5.24 5.01 -0.63
C GLN A 191 -4.45 4.20 -1.67
N VAL A 192 -3.65 4.86 -2.51
CA VAL A 192 -2.77 4.16 -3.47
C VAL A 192 -1.79 3.22 -2.75
N GLY A 193 -1.13 3.70 -1.68
CA GLY A 193 -0.24 2.88 -0.86
C GLY A 193 -0.98 1.68 -0.26
N MET A 194 -2.13 1.91 0.37
CA MET A 194 -2.95 0.85 0.97
C MET A 194 -3.35 -0.23 -0.05
N HIS A 195 -3.89 0.17 -1.20
CA HIS A 195 -4.27 -0.78 -2.24
C HIS A 195 -3.07 -1.57 -2.78
N SER A 196 -1.89 -0.94 -2.83
CA SER A 196 -0.64 -1.61 -3.21
C SER A 196 -0.21 -2.63 -2.15
N PHE A 197 -0.22 -2.27 -0.87
CA PHE A 197 0.14 -3.18 0.22
C PHE A 197 -0.82 -4.37 0.31
N ARG A 198 -2.12 -4.16 0.10
CA ARG A 198 -3.10 -5.26 0.03
C ARG A 198 -2.79 -6.22 -1.12
N ALA A 199 -2.35 -5.71 -2.26
CA ALA A 199 -1.94 -6.56 -3.38
C ALA A 199 -0.65 -7.32 -3.10
N PHE A 200 0.33 -6.69 -2.43
CA PHE A 200 1.60 -7.35 -2.06
C PHE A 200 1.39 -8.42 -0.97
N ALA A 201 0.39 -8.25 -0.12
CA ALA A 201 0.08 -9.18 0.95
C ALA A 201 -0.47 -10.53 0.47
N GLU A 202 -0.98 -10.61 -0.76
CA GLU A 202 -1.52 -11.84 -1.37
C GLU A 202 -2.50 -12.59 -0.45
N GLY A 203 -3.36 -11.83 0.24
CA GLY A 203 -4.37 -12.36 1.17
C GLY A 203 -3.95 -12.42 2.64
N LYS A 204 -2.70 -12.12 2.99
CA LYS A 204 -2.26 -11.92 4.38
C LYS A 204 -2.87 -10.65 4.98
N ALA A 205 -2.76 -10.48 6.29
CA ALA A 205 -3.13 -9.23 6.96
C ALA A 205 -2.15 -8.10 6.59
N THR A 206 -2.65 -6.87 6.56
CA THR A 206 -1.85 -5.66 6.33
C THR A 206 -2.16 -4.70 7.46
N TRP A 207 -1.26 -4.61 8.44
CA TRP A 207 -1.44 -3.74 9.59
C TRP A 207 -0.85 -2.38 9.26
N ILE A 208 -1.60 -1.33 9.52
CA ILE A 208 -1.17 0.03 9.21
C ILE A 208 -0.92 0.72 10.53
N LEU A 209 0.35 0.73 10.94
CA LEU A 209 0.80 1.47 12.11
C LEU A 209 0.94 2.93 11.66
N ASN A 210 -0.04 3.76 11.95
CA ASN A 210 0.03 5.16 11.55
C ASN A 210 -0.56 6.06 12.62
N TYR A 211 -0.21 7.33 12.55
CA TYR A 211 -0.49 8.29 13.60
C TYR A 211 -1.61 9.21 13.14
N SER A 212 -2.73 9.20 13.86
CA SER A 212 -3.83 10.09 13.52
C SER A 212 -3.56 11.54 13.95
N TRP A 213 -2.93 11.74 15.09
CA TRP A 213 -2.81 13.04 15.76
C TRP A 213 -1.66 13.00 16.78
N ASP A 214 -0.89 14.09 16.85
CA ASP A 214 0.16 14.29 17.86
C ASP A 214 0.27 15.79 18.24
N GLY A 215 -0.68 16.28 19.03
CA GLY A 215 -0.63 17.65 19.57
C GLY A 215 -1.21 18.75 18.67
N ASP A 216 -1.83 18.42 17.54
CA ASP A 216 -2.44 19.42 16.64
C ASP A 216 -3.53 20.23 17.39
N LYS A 217 -3.36 21.56 17.40
CA LYS A 217 -4.22 22.49 18.15
C LYS A 217 -5.52 22.85 17.42
N ASN A 218 -5.57 22.63 16.12
CA ASN A 218 -6.67 23.07 15.25
C ASN A 218 -7.56 21.90 14.83
N VAL A 219 -7.05 20.68 14.90
CA VAL A 219 -7.76 19.46 14.51
C VAL A 219 -8.17 18.66 15.74
N ASP A 220 -9.44 18.29 15.82
CA ASP A 220 -9.93 17.37 16.85
C ASP A 220 -9.35 15.96 16.64
N ARG A 221 -8.61 15.47 17.65
CA ARG A 221 -8.00 14.14 17.64
C ARG A 221 -9.00 13.02 17.32
N ARG A 222 -10.26 13.14 17.74
CA ARG A 222 -11.31 12.13 17.50
C ARG A 222 -11.66 12.06 16.02
N GLU A 223 -11.77 13.22 15.37
CA GLU A 223 -12.02 13.29 13.93
C GLU A 223 -10.84 12.76 13.12
N ALA A 224 -9.61 13.07 13.53
CA ALA A 224 -8.41 12.53 12.89
C ALA A 224 -8.32 10.99 13.00
N MET A 225 -8.58 10.43 14.20
CA MET A 225 -8.65 8.98 14.41
C MET A 225 -9.72 8.33 13.52
N MET A 226 -10.91 8.93 13.45
CA MET A 226 -12.00 8.43 12.61
C MET A 226 -11.67 8.49 11.12
N ASN A 227 -10.97 9.53 10.66
CA ASN A 227 -10.55 9.64 9.26
C ASN A 227 -9.50 8.59 8.90
N LEU A 228 -8.52 8.34 9.79
CA LEU A 228 -7.52 7.31 9.60
C LEU A 228 -8.17 5.91 9.52
N ALA A 229 -8.99 5.58 10.51
CA ALA A 229 -9.71 4.30 10.56
C ALA A 229 -10.59 4.10 9.33
N MET A 230 -11.39 5.11 8.96
CA MET A 230 -12.23 5.04 7.76
C MET A 230 -11.39 4.76 6.51
N SER A 231 -10.31 5.52 6.31
CA SER A 231 -9.43 5.39 5.14
C SER A 231 -8.89 3.96 5.00
N GLU A 232 -8.39 3.38 6.09
CA GLU A 232 -7.74 2.06 6.08
C GLU A 232 -8.74 0.90 5.94
N ILE A 233 -9.84 0.94 6.68
CA ILE A 233 -10.87 -0.12 6.66
C ILE A 233 -11.53 -0.21 5.28
N MET A 234 -11.76 0.92 4.61
CA MET A 234 -12.36 0.94 3.27
C MET A 234 -11.45 0.29 2.22
N THR A 235 -10.14 0.23 2.44
CA THR A 235 -9.18 -0.51 1.59
C THR A 235 -9.04 -1.98 1.97
N GLY A 236 -9.54 -2.37 3.15
CA GLY A 236 -9.40 -3.73 3.70
C GLY A 236 -8.11 -3.94 4.47
N SER A 237 -7.49 -2.85 4.93
CA SER A 237 -6.31 -2.86 5.79
C SER A 237 -6.73 -2.84 7.27
N ASN A 238 -5.87 -3.37 8.14
CA ASN A 238 -6.13 -3.42 9.58
C ASN A 238 -5.66 -2.13 10.25
N PHE A 239 -6.61 -1.43 10.87
CA PHE A 239 -6.37 -0.15 11.53
C PHE A 239 -5.55 -0.28 12.81
N TRP A 240 -4.46 0.47 12.91
CA TRP A 240 -3.67 0.64 14.12
C TRP A 240 -3.21 2.09 14.32
N ASP A 241 -3.91 2.79 15.22
CA ASP A 241 -3.53 4.13 15.69
C ASP A 241 -2.88 4.09 17.08
N ALA A 242 -1.85 4.93 17.27
CA ALA A 242 -1.22 5.21 18.54
C ALA A 242 -0.93 6.72 18.69
N PRO A 243 -0.81 7.25 19.93
CA PRO A 243 -0.32 8.61 20.19
C PRO A 243 1.12 8.74 19.72
N GLY A 244 1.28 9.28 18.50
CA GLY A 244 2.55 9.49 17.81
C GLY A 244 3.62 8.47 18.15
N HIS A 245 4.79 9.03 18.40
CA HIS A 245 6.05 8.40 18.75
C HIS A 245 6.05 7.52 20.02
N SER A 246 5.00 7.56 20.85
CA SER A 246 4.92 6.70 22.03
C SER A 246 4.61 5.24 21.68
N MET A 247 3.99 4.99 20.51
CA MET A 247 3.54 3.67 20.02
C MET A 247 2.70 2.85 21.03
N ALA A 248 2.21 3.50 22.08
CA ALA A 248 1.47 2.92 23.18
C ALA A 248 0.34 3.84 23.61
N GLY A 249 -0.81 3.26 23.97
CA GLY A 249 -1.99 4.02 24.37
C GLY A 249 -2.89 4.40 23.19
N SER A 250 -3.65 5.47 23.34
CA SER A 250 -4.66 5.92 22.37
C SER A 250 -4.84 7.43 22.47
N ASN A 251 -4.97 8.12 21.33
CA ASN A 251 -5.23 9.55 21.31
C ASN A 251 -6.57 9.89 22.00
N ASP A 252 -7.59 9.05 21.78
CA ASP A 252 -8.86 9.11 22.51
C ASP A 252 -9.43 7.69 22.75
N PRO A 253 -9.34 7.13 23.98
CA PRO A 253 -9.78 5.77 24.27
C PRO A 253 -11.26 5.49 23.96
N SER A 254 -12.14 6.49 24.12
CA SER A 254 -13.57 6.37 23.83
C SER A 254 -13.81 6.20 22.33
N THR A 255 -13.16 7.04 21.51
CA THR A 255 -13.23 6.96 20.05
C THR A 255 -12.62 5.66 19.54
N ARG A 256 -11.47 5.23 20.09
CA ARG A 256 -10.88 3.93 19.78
C ARG A 256 -11.84 2.78 20.07
N THR A 257 -12.45 2.78 21.25
CA THR A 257 -13.44 1.76 21.63
C THR A 257 -14.60 1.73 20.64
N LYS A 258 -15.15 2.89 20.28
CA LYS A 258 -16.24 2.99 19.29
C LYS A 258 -15.84 2.41 17.93
N ILE A 259 -14.65 2.75 17.43
CA ILE A 259 -14.13 2.25 16.15
C ILE A 259 -13.98 0.71 16.20
N PHE A 260 -13.29 0.18 17.20
CA PHE A 260 -13.04 -1.26 17.29
C PHE A 260 -14.31 -2.07 17.58
N SER A 261 -15.27 -1.57 18.34
CA SER A 261 -16.58 -2.22 18.50
C SER A 261 -17.33 -2.32 17.18
N TRP A 262 -17.34 -1.24 16.39
CA TRP A 262 -17.99 -1.24 15.08
C TRP A 262 -17.28 -2.15 14.06
N ILE A 263 -15.95 -2.19 14.10
CA ILE A 263 -15.17 -3.17 13.31
C ILE A 263 -15.56 -4.59 13.71
N HIS A 264 -15.63 -4.89 15.01
CA HIS A 264 -15.97 -6.23 15.50
C HIS A 264 -17.36 -6.68 15.03
N GLU A 265 -18.36 -5.80 15.07
CA GLU A 265 -19.73 -6.08 14.59
C GLU A 265 -19.81 -6.37 13.09
N HIS A 266 -18.82 -5.91 12.31
CA HIS A 266 -18.85 -5.93 10.84
C HIS A 266 -17.58 -6.50 10.21
N GLU A 267 -16.77 -7.24 10.97
CA GLU A 267 -15.42 -7.67 10.55
C GLU A 267 -15.46 -8.52 9.27
N ARG A 268 -16.53 -9.29 9.07
CA ARG A 268 -16.73 -10.11 7.87
C ARG A 268 -16.82 -9.25 6.61
N THR A 269 -17.46 -8.08 6.69
CA THR A 269 -17.56 -7.14 5.56
C THR A 269 -16.20 -6.53 5.23
N PHE A 270 -15.38 -6.25 6.24
CA PHE A 270 -14.11 -5.54 6.04
C PHE A 270 -12.93 -6.45 5.71
N TYR A 271 -12.83 -7.61 6.35
CA TYR A 271 -11.62 -8.44 6.39
C TYR A 271 -11.74 -9.82 5.73
N LEU A 272 -12.93 -10.23 5.26
CA LEU A 272 -12.98 -11.40 4.37
C LEU A 272 -12.23 -11.10 3.05
N PRO A 273 -11.68 -12.13 2.38
CA PRO A 273 -10.97 -11.96 1.13
C PRO A 273 -11.79 -11.21 0.09
N ARG A 274 -11.24 -10.10 -0.39
CA ARG A 274 -11.79 -9.29 -1.48
C ARG A 274 -11.29 -9.87 -2.81
N LYS A 275 -12.20 -10.31 -3.66
CA LYS A 275 -11.86 -10.86 -4.98
C LYS A 275 -12.32 -9.93 -6.09
N PRO A 276 -11.51 -9.73 -7.15
CA PRO A 276 -11.94 -8.93 -8.29
C PRO A 276 -13.09 -9.61 -9.06
N ILE A 277 -13.96 -8.80 -9.68
CA ILE A 277 -15.08 -9.21 -10.55
C ILE A 277 -14.62 -9.21 -12.01
N ARG A 278 -14.34 -8.03 -12.56
CA ARG A 278 -13.81 -7.81 -13.92
C ARG A 278 -12.89 -6.57 -13.91
N PRO A 279 -11.75 -6.63 -13.22
CA PRO A 279 -10.97 -5.46 -12.87
C PRO A 279 -10.18 -4.93 -14.07
N ILE A 280 -9.91 -3.62 -14.05
CA ILE A 280 -8.80 -3.04 -14.80
C ILE A 280 -7.52 -3.34 -14.01
N GLY A 281 -6.58 -4.06 -14.62
CA GLY A 281 -5.28 -4.29 -14.00
C GLY A 281 -4.41 -3.03 -14.09
N VAL A 282 -3.74 -2.66 -13.01
CA VAL A 282 -2.68 -1.66 -13.01
C VAL A 282 -1.40 -2.33 -12.55
N TYR A 283 -0.40 -2.40 -13.44
CA TYR A 283 0.82 -3.12 -13.18
C TYR A 283 1.75 -2.32 -12.26
N PHE A 284 2.12 -2.90 -11.13
CA PHE A 284 3.21 -2.44 -10.29
C PHE A 284 4.49 -3.19 -10.67
N SER A 285 5.51 -2.49 -11.17
CA SER A 285 6.81 -3.08 -11.53
C SER A 285 7.84 -2.78 -10.41
N PRO A 286 8.17 -3.76 -9.55
CA PRO A 286 9.12 -3.53 -8.45
C PRO A 286 10.49 -3.10 -8.96
N GLN A 287 10.97 -3.68 -10.05
CA GLN A 287 12.27 -3.32 -10.63
C GLN A 287 12.27 -1.92 -11.24
N THR A 288 11.19 -1.52 -11.93
CA THR A 288 11.08 -0.15 -12.43
C THR A 288 11.02 0.82 -11.26
N ARG A 289 10.25 0.54 -10.21
CA ARG A 289 10.25 1.33 -8.97
C ARG A 289 11.65 1.45 -8.41
N ASN A 290 12.36 0.34 -8.26
CA ASN A 290 13.67 0.33 -7.60
C ASN A 290 14.71 1.22 -8.28
N PHE A 291 14.65 1.41 -9.60
CA PHE A 291 15.69 2.13 -10.35
C PHE A 291 15.20 3.41 -11.04
N TYR A 292 13.89 3.64 -11.07
CA TYR A 292 13.23 4.76 -11.73
C TYR A 292 12.02 5.29 -10.93
N ALA A 293 12.09 5.22 -9.60
CA ALA A 293 10.99 5.54 -8.68
C ALA A 293 10.31 6.89 -8.97
N ALA A 294 11.09 7.96 -9.16
CA ALA A 294 10.57 9.31 -9.36
C ALA A 294 9.59 9.41 -10.54
N ASP A 295 9.88 8.74 -11.65
CA ASP A 295 9.00 8.72 -12.83
C ASP A 295 7.86 7.70 -12.68
N PHE A 296 8.19 6.52 -12.18
CA PHE A 296 7.25 5.40 -12.08
C PHE A 296 6.12 5.68 -11.07
N ILE A 297 6.45 6.17 -9.88
CA ILE A 297 5.46 6.36 -8.80
C ILE A 297 4.46 7.46 -9.15
N GLY A 298 4.89 8.56 -9.78
CA GLY A 298 3.97 9.58 -10.28
C GLY A 298 3.01 9.03 -11.33
N SER A 299 3.53 8.23 -12.27
CA SER A 299 2.74 7.55 -13.30
C SER A 299 1.72 6.58 -12.69
N TYR A 300 2.17 5.73 -11.77
CA TYR A 300 1.37 4.71 -11.10
C TYR A 300 0.26 5.31 -10.23
N ARG A 301 0.59 6.29 -9.38
CA ARG A 301 -0.39 6.99 -8.53
C ARG A 301 -1.48 7.66 -9.35
N GLY A 302 -1.10 8.37 -10.42
CA GLY A 302 -2.08 9.08 -11.24
C GLY A 302 -3.09 8.16 -11.91
N ILE A 303 -2.65 7.00 -12.41
CA ILE A 303 -3.57 6.01 -12.97
C ILE A 303 -4.53 5.49 -11.89
N LEU A 304 -4.04 5.11 -10.71
CA LEU A 304 -4.91 4.58 -9.66
C LEU A 304 -5.87 5.63 -9.11
N ILE A 305 -5.44 6.88 -8.97
CA ILE A 305 -6.31 7.98 -8.55
C ILE A 305 -7.38 8.25 -9.61
N LEU A 306 -7.03 8.27 -10.89
CA LEU A 306 -8.03 8.36 -11.98
C LEU A 306 -9.09 7.26 -11.85
N LEU A 307 -8.68 6.00 -11.66
CA LEU A 307 -9.61 4.88 -11.54
C LEU A 307 -10.48 4.98 -10.28
N MET A 308 -9.93 5.44 -9.15
CA MET A 308 -10.70 5.66 -7.92
C MET A 308 -11.75 6.77 -8.08
N GLN A 309 -11.37 7.88 -8.73
CA GLN A 309 -12.23 9.06 -8.94
C GLN A 309 -13.28 8.85 -10.04
N GLU A 310 -12.99 8.02 -11.03
CA GLU A 310 -13.96 7.55 -12.04
C GLU A 310 -14.77 6.33 -11.55
N HIS A 311 -14.48 5.88 -10.34
CA HIS A 311 -15.13 4.76 -9.67
C HIS A 311 -15.16 3.47 -10.49
N LEU A 312 -14.02 3.18 -11.14
CA LEU A 312 -13.81 1.97 -11.93
C LEU A 312 -13.17 0.89 -11.07
N GLU A 313 -13.65 -0.35 -11.19
CA GLU A 313 -13.01 -1.48 -10.53
C GLU A 313 -11.58 -1.66 -11.05
N PHE A 314 -10.61 -1.73 -10.14
CA PHE A 314 -9.22 -1.98 -10.47
C PHE A 314 -8.61 -3.04 -9.56
N GLN A 315 -7.52 -3.63 -10.06
CA GLN A 315 -6.65 -4.53 -9.31
C GLN A 315 -5.20 -4.10 -9.54
N VAL A 316 -4.44 -3.94 -8.46
CA VAL A 316 -2.98 -3.83 -8.57
C VAL A 316 -2.43 -5.21 -8.92
N VAL A 317 -1.75 -5.30 -10.05
CA VAL A 317 -1.14 -6.53 -10.57
C VAL A 317 0.37 -6.44 -10.40
N THR A 318 0.99 -7.49 -9.91
CA THR A 318 2.43 -7.55 -9.63
C THR A 318 3.05 -8.75 -10.36
N PRO A 319 4.38 -8.89 -10.41
CA PRO A 319 4.99 -10.12 -10.92
C PRO A 319 4.43 -11.40 -10.28
N HIS A 320 4.16 -11.40 -8.96
CA HIS A 320 3.61 -12.58 -8.26
C HIS A 320 2.17 -12.91 -8.66
N THR A 321 1.35 -11.89 -8.93
CA THR A 321 -0.08 -12.07 -9.20
C THR A 321 -0.42 -12.05 -10.69
N LEU A 322 0.55 -11.78 -11.57
CA LEU A 322 0.38 -11.64 -13.01
C LEU A 322 -0.34 -12.84 -13.64
N TYR A 323 0.05 -14.06 -13.28
CA TYR A 323 -0.56 -15.29 -13.80
C TYR A 323 -1.99 -15.56 -13.32
N GLN A 324 -2.39 -14.93 -12.20
CA GLN A 324 -3.73 -15.07 -11.63
C GLN A 324 -4.67 -13.95 -12.12
N PHE A 325 -4.13 -12.94 -12.80
CA PHE A 325 -4.92 -11.83 -13.30
C PHE A 325 -5.91 -12.30 -14.38
N ASN A 326 -7.19 -12.02 -14.15
CA ASN A 326 -8.30 -12.46 -14.99
C ASN A 326 -9.05 -11.30 -15.67
N GLY A 327 -8.59 -10.07 -15.48
CA GLY A 327 -9.15 -8.89 -16.16
C GLY A 327 -8.81 -8.87 -17.66
N THR A 328 -9.60 -8.16 -18.45
CA THR A 328 -9.44 -8.06 -19.91
C THR A 328 -8.68 -6.81 -20.35
N THR A 329 -8.29 -5.93 -19.41
CA THR A 329 -7.45 -4.76 -19.67
C THR A 329 -6.36 -4.65 -18.61
N LEU A 330 -5.11 -4.48 -19.05
CA LEU A 330 -3.95 -4.24 -18.18
C LEU A 330 -3.26 -2.92 -18.58
N VAL A 331 -3.05 -2.04 -17.61
CA VAL A 331 -2.34 -0.76 -17.75
C VAL A 331 -0.91 -0.90 -17.21
N LEU A 332 0.08 -0.49 -18.00
CA LEU A 332 1.50 -0.42 -17.62
C LEU A 332 1.91 1.06 -17.51
N PRO A 333 1.94 1.62 -16.29
CA PRO A 333 2.32 3.01 -16.06
C PRO A 333 3.85 3.20 -16.10
N ASP A 334 4.39 3.75 -17.19
CA ASP A 334 5.83 4.04 -17.39
C ASP A 334 6.76 2.89 -16.95
N VAL A 335 6.41 1.66 -17.34
CA VAL A 335 7.16 0.46 -16.98
C VAL A 335 8.39 0.36 -17.86
N ARG A 336 9.57 0.42 -17.23
CA ARG A 336 10.87 0.46 -17.93
C ARG A 336 11.65 -0.84 -17.85
N ILE A 337 11.33 -1.69 -16.88
CA ILE A 337 12.03 -2.94 -16.64
C ILE A 337 11.00 -4.07 -16.45
N LEU A 338 11.21 -5.13 -17.22
CA LEU A 338 10.45 -6.37 -17.22
C LEU A 338 11.42 -7.53 -17.40
N SER A 339 11.22 -8.60 -16.65
CA SER A 339 11.91 -9.87 -16.89
C SER A 339 11.47 -10.51 -18.22
N ALA A 340 12.20 -11.54 -18.65
CA ALA A 340 11.80 -12.35 -19.79
C ALA A 340 10.45 -13.05 -19.55
N GLU A 341 10.18 -13.46 -18.31
CA GLU A 341 8.93 -14.12 -17.93
C GLU A 341 7.73 -13.17 -18.04
N GLU A 342 7.85 -11.96 -17.49
CA GLU A 342 6.83 -10.93 -17.61
C GLU A 342 6.57 -10.56 -19.08
N ASN A 343 7.63 -10.40 -19.90
CA ASN A 343 7.50 -10.10 -21.32
C ASN A 343 6.77 -11.22 -22.09
N ASN A 344 7.12 -12.48 -21.81
CA ASN A 344 6.46 -13.63 -22.43
C ASN A 344 4.98 -13.69 -22.04
N TRP A 345 4.66 -13.43 -20.77
CA TRP A 345 3.28 -13.38 -20.31
C TRP A 345 2.50 -12.25 -20.98
N LEU A 346 3.07 -11.03 -21.08
CA LEU A 346 2.43 -9.89 -21.73
C LEU A 346 2.16 -10.16 -23.23
N ALA A 347 3.09 -10.82 -23.91
CA ALA A 347 2.90 -11.24 -25.30
C ALA A 347 1.74 -12.24 -25.44
N HIS A 348 1.66 -13.23 -24.54
CA HIS A 348 0.54 -14.17 -24.50
C HIS A 348 -0.79 -13.48 -24.18
N TYR A 349 -0.81 -12.58 -23.19
CA TYR A 349 -1.97 -11.81 -22.79
C TYR A 349 -2.53 -10.98 -23.97
N ALA A 350 -1.66 -10.28 -24.69
CA ALA A 350 -2.04 -9.52 -25.88
C ALA A 350 -2.48 -10.45 -27.04
N ASN A 351 -1.88 -11.62 -27.22
CA ASN A 351 -2.32 -12.60 -28.23
C ASN A 351 -3.71 -13.18 -27.94
N GLY A 352 -4.10 -13.23 -26.66
CA GLY A 352 -5.44 -13.61 -26.22
C GLY A 352 -6.55 -12.58 -26.54
N ARG A 353 -6.24 -11.50 -27.27
CA ARG A 353 -7.13 -10.36 -27.55
C ARG A 353 -7.51 -9.52 -26.33
N ASN A 354 -6.81 -9.69 -25.21
CA ASN A 354 -6.95 -8.79 -24.07
C ASN A 354 -6.29 -7.44 -24.36
N ARG A 355 -6.80 -6.35 -23.78
CA ARG A 355 -6.31 -5.01 -24.04
C ARG A 355 -5.07 -4.71 -23.20
N LEU A 356 -4.03 -4.21 -23.84
CA LEU A 356 -2.84 -3.70 -23.17
C LEU A 356 -2.75 -2.20 -23.37
N ILE A 357 -2.61 -1.44 -22.29
CA ILE A 357 -2.42 0.02 -22.32
C ILE A 357 -1.05 0.31 -21.77
N ILE A 358 -0.15 0.79 -22.62
CA ILE A 358 1.23 1.11 -22.26
C ILE A 358 1.35 2.63 -22.27
N THR A 359 1.88 3.20 -21.20
CA THR A 359 2.01 4.65 -21.06
C THR A 359 3.44 5.04 -20.73
N GLY A 360 3.92 6.17 -21.23
CA GLY A 360 5.31 6.57 -21.09
C GLY A 360 6.24 5.64 -21.87
N THR A 361 7.29 5.16 -21.20
CA THR A 361 8.27 4.24 -21.78
C THR A 361 7.63 2.88 -22.07
N ASP A 362 7.86 2.36 -23.27
CA ASP A 362 7.46 1.01 -23.64
C ASP A 362 8.66 0.06 -23.54
N ALA A 363 8.78 -0.63 -22.40
CA ALA A 363 9.73 -1.74 -22.25
C ALA A 363 9.16 -3.08 -22.72
N THR A 364 7.92 -3.10 -23.20
CA THR A 364 7.29 -4.33 -23.67
C THR A 364 7.82 -4.68 -25.05
N GLN A 365 7.95 -5.97 -25.32
CA GLN A 365 8.31 -6.48 -26.65
C GLN A 365 7.08 -6.93 -27.45
N VAL A 366 5.90 -6.45 -27.04
CA VAL A 366 4.62 -6.77 -27.66
C VAL A 366 4.48 -5.87 -28.86
N GLY A 367 4.87 -6.31 -30.06
CA GLY A 367 4.80 -5.50 -31.29
C GLY A 367 3.41 -4.92 -31.60
N ASP A 368 3.26 -4.25 -32.74
CA ASP A 368 2.03 -3.53 -33.07
C ASP A 368 0.82 -4.47 -33.25
N LYS A 369 -0.19 -4.28 -32.40
CA LYS A 369 -1.44 -5.06 -32.37
C LYS A 369 -2.62 -4.12 -32.13
N ALA A 370 -3.78 -4.44 -32.71
CA ALA A 370 -4.99 -3.61 -32.60
C ALA A 370 -5.52 -3.45 -31.16
N ASN A 371 -5.20 -4.39 -30.26
CA ASN A 371 -5.58 -4.39 -28.84
C ASN A 371 -4.49 -3.82 -27.92
N VAL A 372 -3.42 -3.24 -28.48
CA VAL A 372 -2.36 -2.56 -27.72
C VAL A 372 -2.45 -1.06 -28.00
N THR A 373 -2.78 -0.29 -26.96
CA THR A 373 -2.84 1.16 -27.02
C THR A 373 -1.61 1.75 -26.35
N ARG A 374 -0.94 2.69 -27.03
CA ARG A 374 0.26 3.34 -26.51
C ARG A 374 0.03 4.83 -26.32
N PHE A 375 0.41 5.33 -25.15
CA PHE A 375 0.44 6.74 -24.83
C PHE A 375 1.90 7.15 -24.60
N PRO A 376 2.58 7.79 -25.59
CA PRO A 376 3.98 8.19 -25.44
C PRO A 376 4.23 9.12 -24.24
N GLN A 377 3.22 9.93 -23.89
CA GLN A 377 3.17 10.69 -22.65
C GLN A 377 2.30 9.94 -21.64
N CYS A 378 2.74 9.84 -20.39
CA CYS A 378 1.98 9.13 -19.37
C CYS A 378 0.80 9.97 -18.87
N PRO A 379 -0.48 9.58 -19.11
CA PRO A 379 -1.64 10.31 -18.62
C PRO A 379 -1.72 10.30 -17.09
N GLY A 380 -1.24 9.24 -16.43
CA GLY A 380 -1.14 9.19 -14.98
C GLY A 380 -0.18 10.27 -14.43
N LYS A 381 1.00 10.40 -15.03
CA LYS A 381 1.97 11.44 -14.63
C LYS A 381 1.40 12.85 -14.81
N ALA A 382 0.81 13.11 -15.98
CA ALA A 382 0.18 14.40 -16.28
C ALA A 382 -0.98 14.71 -15.31
N TYR A 383 -1.76 13.68 -14.93
CA TYR A 383 -2.85 13.86 -13.97
C TYR A 383 -2.36 14.14 -12.56
N MET A 384 -1.29 13.46 -12.10
CA MET A 384 -0.67 13.78 -10.81
C MET A 384 -0.14 15.20 -10.76
N GLU A 385 0.51 15.66 -11.84
CA GLU A 385 0.99 17.03 -11.94
C GLU A 385 -0.17 18.05 -11.84
N ALA A 386 -1.31 17.77 -12.49
CA ALA A 386 -2.52 18.59 -12.38
C ALA A 386 -3.09 18.60 -10.94
N LEU A 387 -3.21 17.43 -10.30
CA LEU A 387 -3.68 17.31 -8.93
C LEU A 387 -2.79 18.05 -7.93
N HIS A 388 -1.46 18.02 -8.12
CA HIS A 388 -0.54 18.79 -7.29
C HIS A 388 -0.69 20.30 -7.48
N ALA A 389 -1.00 20.75 -8.70
CA ALA A 389 -1.20 22.16 -8.99
C ALA A 389 -2.53 22.69 -8.41
N ASP A 390 -3.62 21.94 -8.61
CA ASP A 390 -4.96 22.35 -8.15
C ASP A 390 -5.87 21.12 -7.99
N PHE A 391 -5.85 20.51 -6.81
CA PHE A 391 -6.67 19.34 -6.53
C PHE A 391 -8.18 19.63 -6.65
N GLU A 392 -8.64 20.79 -6.20
CA GLU A 392 -10.07 21.12 -6.09
C GLU A 392 -10.74 21.25 -7.47
N HIS A 393 -10.00 21.72 -8.47
CA HIS A 393 -10.52 21.94 -9.84
C HIS A 393 -10.02 20.91 -10.86
N THR A 394 -9.15 19.98 -10.46
CA THR A 394 -8.70 18.91 -11.33
C THR A 394 -9.79 17.84 -11.45
N ALA A 395 -10.12 17.48 -12.69
CA ALA A 395 -11.20 16.57 -13.00
C ALA A 395 -10.68 15.43 -13.91
N PRO A 396 -11.10 14.16 -13.70
CA PRO A 396 -10.59 13.04 -14.49
C PRO A 396 -10.80 13.18 -16.00
N GLU A 397 -11.80 13.95 -16.44
CA GLU A 397 -12.12 14.20 -17.84
C GLU A 397 -11.00 14.92 -18.59
N GLN A 398 -10.06 15.56 -17.89
CA GLN A 398 -8.83 16.09 -18.48
C GLN A 398 -8.00 14.99 -19.18
N GLN A 399 -8.15 13.73 -18.76
CA GLN A 399 -7.50 12.55 -19.35
C GLN A 399 -8.45 11.73 -20.24
N GLN A 400 -9.40 12.38 -20.94
CA GLN A 400 -10.45 11.72 -21.72
C GLN A 400 -9.96 10.66 -22.71
N GLN A 401 -8.79 10.87 -23.35
CA GLN A 401 -8.24 9.90 -24.29
C GLN A 401 -7.86 8.59 -23.62
N PHE A 402 -7.29 8.66 -22.42
CA PHE A 402 -6.99 7.49 -21.60
C PHE A 402 -8.28 6.80 -21.15
N LEU A 403 -9.25 7.55 -20.63
CA LEU A 403 -10.53 6.99 -20.17
C LEU A 403 -11.29 6.27 -21.30
N LYS A 404 -11.27 6.82 -22.53
CA LYS A 404 -11.85 6.17 -23.72
C LYS A 404 -11.15 4.86 -24.11
N ALA A 405 -9.89 4.68 -23.72
CA ALA A 405 -9.15 3.44 -23.96
C ALA A 405 -9.48 2.35 -22.93
N LEU A 406 -10.12 2.67 -21.81
CA LEU A 406 -10.57 1.70 -20.81
C LEU A 406 -11.84 0.96 -21.28
N PRO A 407 -12.21 -0.17 -20.64
CA PRO A 407 -13.49 -0.83 -20.88
C PRO A 407 -14.67 0.09 -20.54
N SER A 408 -15.61 0.22 -21.47
CA SER A 408 -16.86 0.98 -21.25
C SER A 408 -17.98 0.15 -20.61
N ASP A 409 -17.77 -1.16 -20.47
CA ASP A 409 -18.76 -2.11 -19.97
C ASP A 409 -18.37 -2.62 -18.57
N SER A 410 -18.97 -2.01 -17.54
CA SER A 410 -18.89 -2.47 -16.17
C SER A 410 -20.21 -3.09 -15.68
N ASP A 411 -20.09 -4.19 -14.94
CA ASP A 411 -21.18 -4.81 -14.21
C ASP A 411 -21.73 -3.88 -13.12
N ILE A 412 -20.85 -3.08 -12.54
CA ILE A 412 -21.15 -2.13 -11.46
C ILE A 412 -20.78 -0.73 -11.93
N LEU A 413 -21.77 0.16 -11.95
CA LEU A 413 -21.57 1.57 -12.25
C LEU A 413 -21.79 2.34 -10.96
N VAL A 414 -20.84 3.21 -10.64
CA VAL A 414 -20.89 4.08 -9.48
C VAL A 414 -20.86 5.52 -9.98
N THR A 415 -21.74 6.35 -9.45
CA THR A 415 -21.75 7.79 -9.68
C THR A 415 -21.58 8.47 -8.34
N ALA A 416 -20.44 9.13 -8.13
CA ALA A 416 -20.15 10.00 -6.99
C ALA A 416 -19.21 11.12 -7.45
N GLY A 417 -18.89 12.06 -6.55
CA GLY A 417 -17.92 13.12 -6.86
C GLY A 417 -16.47 12.59 -6.86
N PRO A 418 -15.54 13.25 -7.57
CA PRO A 418 -14.13 12.85 -7.65
C PRO A 418 -13.38 12.97 -6.31
N HIS A 419 -14.02 13.52 -5.28
CA HIS A 419 -13.48 13.57 -3.93
C HIS A 419 -13.74 12.29 -3.12
N VAL A 420 -14.43 11.31 -3.71
CA VAL A 420 -14.69 9.99 -3.14
C VAL A 420 -13.77 8.97 -3.78
N ALA A 421 -12.92 8.33 -2.98
CA ALA A 421 -12.23 7.13 -3.41
C ALA A 421 -13.20 5.94 -3.31
N SER A 422 -13.17 5.07 -4.31
CA SER A 422 -13.97 3.84 -4.29
C SER A 422 -13.15 2.60 -4.59
N SER A 423 -13.56 1.48 -3.99
CA SER A 423 -13.01 0.15 -4.26
C SER A 423 -14.15 -0.83 -4.45
N ILE A 424 -14.09 -1.60 -5.53
CA ILE A 424 -15.13 -2.57 -5.91
C ILE A 424 -14.54 -3.97 -5.82
N ALA A 425 -15.25 -4.90 -5.19
CA ALA A 425 -14.82 -6.29 -5.07
C ALA A 425 -15.98 -7.22 -4.71
N LEU A 426 -15.78 -8.52 -4.86
CA LEU A 426 -16.58 -9.56 -4.20
C LEU A 426 -16.07 -9.78 -2.77
N VAL A 427 -17.01 -9.82 -1.83
CA VAL A 427 -16.81 -10.31 -0.47
C VAL A 427 -17.81 -11.43 -0.25
N ASP A 428 -17.34 -12.64 0.05
CA ASP A 428 -18.19 -13.84 0.16
C ASP A 428 -19.12 -14.05 -1.06
N ALA A 429 -18.57 -13.86 -2.27
CA ALA A 429 -19.28 -13.92 -3.56
C ALA A 429 -20.40 -12.87 -3.74
N VAL A 430 -20.46 -11.85 -2.88
CA VAL A 430 -21.41 -10.74 -2.98
C VAL A 430 -20.67 -9.48 -3.44
N PRO A 431 -21.15 -8.77 -4.47
CA PRO A 431 -20.53 -7.52 -4.90
C PRO A 431 -20.66 -6.43 -3.84
N HIS A 432 -19.53 -5.81 -3.51
CA HIS A 432 -19.40 -4.70 -2.58
C HIS A 432 -18.75 -3.50 -3.27
N VAL A 433 -19.15 -2.30 -2.85
CA VAL A 433 -18.51 -1.03 -3.17
C VAL A 433 -18.16 -0.34 -1.85
N PHE A 434 -16.88 -0.11 -1.63
CA PHE A 434 -16.34 0.61 -0.48
C PHE A 434 -16.10 2.06 -0.88
N PHE A 435 -16.46 2.99 -0.01
CA PHE A 435 -16.36 4.43 -0.26
C PHE A 435 -15.58 5.11 0.86
N ALA A 436 -14.59 5.92 0.49
CA ALA A 436 -13.91 6.84 1.38
C ALA A 436 -14.10 8.27 0.86
N ASN A 437 -14.79 9.11 1.64
CA ASN A 437 -15.05 10.51 1.30
C ASN A 437 -13.95 11.40 1.88
N PHE A 438 -13.28 12.15 1.02
CA PHE A 438 -12.26 13.13 1.40
C PHE A 438 -12.69 14.58 1.08
N ALA A 439 -13.91 14.78 0.60
CA ALA A 439 -14.41 16.10 0.24
C ALA A 439 -14.39 17.06 1.43
N GLY A 440 -13.93 18.29 1.21
CA GLY A 440 -13.90 19.34 2.22
C GLY A 440 -12.80 19.20 3.28
N LEU A 441 -12.08 18.08 3.34
CA LEU A 441 -10.95 17.94 4.27
C LEU A 441 -9.84 18.94 3.93
N LYS A 442 -9.22 19.51 4.96
CA LYS A 442 -8.06 20.39 4.82
C LYS A 442 -7.07 20.09 5.95
N GLY A 443 -5.87 19.64 5.59
CA GLY A 443 -4.82 19.30 6.56
C GLY A 443 -4.54 20.44 7.53
N GLY A 444 -4.48 20.13 8.82
CA GLY A 444 -4.24 21.07 9.93
C GLY A 444 -5.35 22.10 10.15
N VAL A 445 -6.50 21.98 9.46
CA VAL A 445 -7.55 23.00 9.43
C VAL A 445 -8.95 22.42 9.60
N ASN A 446 -9.37 21.50 8.73
CA ASN A 446 -10.71 20.93 8.74
C ASN A 446 -10.67 19.40 8.64
N PRO A 447 -10.99 18.67 9.73
CA PRO A 447 -11.03 17.22 9.73
C PRO A 447 -12.43 16.66 9.42
N VAL A 448 -13.42 17.51 9.14
CA VAL A 448 -14.80 17.09 8.90
C VAL A 448 -15.13 17.18 7.42
N GLN A 449 -15.53 16.06 6.84
CA GLN A 449 -15.90 15.94 5.45
C GLN A 449 -17.16 16.75 5.12
N THR A 450 -17.21 17.26 3.89
CA THR A 450 -18.48 17.67 3.26
C THR A 450 -19.22 16.41 2.80
N PRO A 451 -20.48 16.18 3.24
CA PRO A 451 -21.20 14.96 2.90
C PRO A 451 -21.42 14.84 1.39
N GLN A 452 -21.17 13.66 0.84
CA GLN A 452 -21.41 13.39 -0.57
C GLN A 452 -22.85 12.95 -0.79
N GLN A 453 -23.57 13.75 -1.57
CA GLN A 453 -24.97 13.57 -1.92
C GLN A 453 -25.09 12.86 -3.27
N ASP A 454 -26.29 12.37 -3.58
CA ASP A 454 -26.64 11.85 -4.91
C ASP A 454 -25.77 10.69 -5.40
N VAL A 455 -25.11 9.98 -4.49
CA VAL A 455 -24.33 8.80 -4.82
C VAL A 455 -25.26 7.70 -5.32
N GLN A 456 -24.93 7.12 -6.46
CA GLN A 456 -25.72 6.06 -7.08
C GLN A 456 -24.85 4.84 -7.38
N VAL A 457 -25.38 3.65 -7.10
CA VAL A 457 -24.80 2.37 -7.54
C VAL A 457 -25.79 1.66 -8.43
N SER A 458 -25.36 1.26 -9.62
CA SER A 458 -26.20 0.56 -10.60
C SER A 458 -25.56 -0.76 -11.01
N LEU A 459 -26.35 -1.84 -11.13
CA LEU A 459 -25.86 -3.21 -11.35
C LEU A 459 -26.62 -3.90 -12.51
N ARG A 460 -25.92 -4.74 -13.28
CA ARG A 460 -26.54 -5.62 -14.30
C ARG A 460 -27.09 -6.88 -13.65
N THR A 461 -28.35 -6.90 -13.22
CA THR A 461 -28.86 -8.03 -12.41
C THR A 461 -30.33 -8.37 -12.67
N ALA A 462 -30.71 -9.58 -12.24
CA ALA A 462 -32.06 -10.16 -12.33
C ALA A 462 -32.99 -9.63 -11.22
N PRO A 463 -34.33 -9.77 -11.37
CA PRO A 463 -35.31 -9.24 -10.41
C PRO A 463 -35.18 -9.88 -9.01
N SER A 464 -35.63 -9.13 -7.99
CA SER A 464 -35.92 -9.57 -6.60
C SER A 464 -34.81 -9.55 -5.53
N SER A 465 -33.99 -8.50 -5.45
CA SER A 465 -32.99 -8.36 -4.36
C SER A 465 -32.81 -6.94 -3.88
N SER A 466 -32.53 -6.83 -2.58
CA SER A 466 -32.28 -5.58 -1.87
C SER A 466 -30.80 -5.20 -1.94
N GLY A 467 -30.55 -3.91 -1.89
CA GLY A 467 -29.23 -3.36 -1.59
C GLY A 467 -29.10 -3.13 -0.10
N TYR A 468 -27.88 -3.11 0.42
CA TYR A 468 -27.59 -2.79 1.81
C TYR A 468 -26.52 -1.73 1.86
N PHE A 469 -26.64 -0.82 2.82
CA PHE A 469 -25.73 0.30 3.01
C PHE A 469 -25.29 0.37 4.47
N LEU A 470 -23.99 0.40 4.70
CA LEU A 470 -23.38 0.52 6.01
C LEU A 470 -22.54 1.80 6.05
N PRO A 471 -23.06 2.91 6.62
CA PRO A 471 -22.26 4.10 6.84
C PRO A 471 -21.22 3.86 7.95
N PHE A 472 -20.07 4.53 7.85
CA PHE A 472 -18.99 4.45 8.84
C PHE A 472 -19.50 4.81 10.25
N LEU A 473 -19.29 3.91 11.22
CA LEU A 473 -19.82 3.98 12.60
C LEU A 473 -21.34 4.08 12.70
N GLY A 474 -22.07 3.68 11.67
CA GLY A 474 -23.53 3.59 11.64
C GLY A 474 -24.03 2.15 11.64
N GLN A 475 -25.29 1.98 11.25
CA GLN A 475 -25.99 0.70 11.22
C GLN A 475 -26.36 0.33 9.78
N ILE A 476 -26.57 -0.95 9.51
CA ILE A 476 -26.96 -1.43 8.18
C ILE A 476 -28.37 -0.92 7.83
N GLU A 477 -28.50 -0.29 6.68
CA GLU A 477 -29.75 0.17 6.10
C GLU A 477 -30.08 -0.65 4.85
N GLU A 478 -31.30 -1.19 4.77
CA GLU A 478 -31.80 -1.84 3.56
C GLU A 478 -32.28 -0.78 2.55
N LEU A 479 -31.85 -0.93 1.30
CA LEU A 479 -32.19 -0.02 0.20
C LEU A 479 -33.02 -0.74 -0.86
N HIS A 480 -34.01 -0.03 -1.40
CA HIS A 480 -34.81 -0.48 -2.53
C HIS A 480 -34.32 0.16 -3.83
N GLY A 481 -33.99 -0.70 -4.80
CA GLY A 481 -33.47 -0.26 -6.09
C GLY A 481 -34.58 -0.04 -7.12
N ASN A 482 -34.36 0.92 -8.00
CA ASN A 482 -35.24 1.19 -9.14
C ASN A 482 -34.73 0.41 -10.36
N GLN A 483 -35.62 -0.38 -10.98
CA GLN A 483 -35.27 -1.15 -12.19
C GLN A 483 -35.55 -0.32 -13.45
N ALA A 484 -34.55 -0.17 -14.30
CA ALA A 484 -34.66 0.48 -15.60
C ALA A 484 -33.59 -0.05 -16.56
N ASN A 485 -33.95 -0.25 -17.83
CA ASN A 485 -33.00 -0.60 -18.90
C ASN A 485 -32.11 -1.82 -18.61
N GLY A 486 -32.66 -2.87 -17.98
CA GLY A 486 -31.92 -4.09 -17.63
C GLY A 486 -30.92 -3.92 -16.49
N ARG A 487 -31.00 -2.81 -15.73
CA ARG A 487 -30.21 -2.55 -14.53
C ARG A 487 -31.12 -2.26 -13.35
N ILE A 488 -30.60 -2.51 -12.15
CA ILE A 488 -31.15 -2.00 -10.90
C ILE A 488 -30.23 -0.90 -10.38
N SER A 489 -30.81 0.20 -9.94
CA SER A 489 -30.08 1.38 -9.45
C SER A 489 -30.52 1.75 -8.05
N PHE A 490 -29.56 1.93 -7.16
CA PHE A 490 -29.74 2.33 -5.77
C PHE A 490 -29.20 3.73 -5.57
N ARG A 491 -30.03 4.64 -5.03
CA ARG A 491 -29.56 5.93 -4.51
C ARG A 491 -29.15 5.70 -3.07
N LEU A 492 -27.90 6.00 -2.74
CA LEU A 492 -27.38 5.79 -1.40
C LEU A 492 -27.76 6.98 -0.50
N PRO A 493 -27.89 6.74 0.83
CA PRO A 493 -27.86 7.82 1.80
C PRO A 493 -26.56 8.64 1.69
N PRO A 494 -26.54 9.88 2.20
CA PRO A 494 -25.35 10.73 2.12
C PRO A 494 -24.13 10.08 2.77
N ILE A 495 -23.01 10.04 2.04
CA ILE A 495 -21.76 9.49 2.57
C ILE A 495 -21.05 10.58 3.35
N GLN A 496 -21.08 10.48 4.68
CA GLN A 496 -20.44 11.42 5.60
C GLN A 496 -18.91 11.26 5.55
N LYS A 497 -18.36 10.17 6.12
CA LYS A 497 -16.93 9.86 6.11
C LYS A 497 -16.58 8.73 5.14
N GLY A 498 -17.25 7.60 5.28
CA GLY A 498 -17.10 6.44 4.42
C GLY A 498 -18.32 5.55 4.55
N ALA A 499 -18.46 4.59 3.64
CA ALA A 499 -19.56 3.65 3.65
C ALA A 499 -19.23 2.41 2.85
N VAL A 500 -20.02 1.34 3.05
CA VAL A 500 -20.00 0.16 2.20
C VAL A 500 -21.40 -0.10 1.67
N PHE A 501 -21.51 -0.31 0.37
CA PHE A 501 -22.72 -0.79 -0.27
C PHE A 501 -22.52 -2.22 -0.74
N TRP A 502 -23.52 -3.09 -0.62
CA TRP A 502 -23.53 -4.38 -1.28
C TRP A 502 -24.92 -4.77 -1.76
N TYR A 503 -24.97 -5.68 -2.72
CA TYR A 503 -26.20 -6.14 -3.33
C TYR A 503 -26.29 -7.66 -3.31
N GLY A 504 -27.38 -8.20 -2.77
CA GLY A 504 -27.59 -9.64 -2.68
C GLY A 504 -28.24 -10.02 -1.36
N ARG A 505 -27.70 -11.05 -0.69
CA ARG A 505 -28.15 -11.42 0.66
C ARG A 505 -27.35 -10.62 1.69
N ASP A 506 -27.97 -10.36 2.83
CA ASP A 506 -27.29 -9.78 3.99
C ASP A 506 -26.10 -10.68 4.40
N SER A 507 -24.87 -10.22 4.15
CA SER A 507 -23.63 -10.93 4.45
C SER A 507 -23.39 -11.08 5.96
N ALA A 508 -24.11 -10.30 6.79
CA ALA A 508 -24.03 -10.34 8.24
C ALA A 508 -24.94 -11.41 8.91
N ARG A 509 -25.90 -12.01 8.18
CA ARG A 509 -26.92 -12.92 8.75
C ARG A 509 -26.58 -14.41 8.76
N ARG A 510 -25.35 -14.84 8.49
CA ARG A 510 -24.98 -16.24 8.79
C ARG A 510 -24.77 -16.38 10.30
N GLU A 511 -25.75 -17.00 10.98
CA GLU A 511 -25.47 -17.64 12.27
C GLU A 511 -24.23 -18.53 12.12
N PRO A 512 -23.36 -18.62 13.16
CA PRO A 512 -22.24 -19.53 13.13
C PRO A 512 -22.80 -20.92 12.84
N SER A 513 -22.44 -21.49 11.70
CA SER A 513 -22.70 -22.91 11.45
C SER A 513 -21.97 -23.66 12.55
N GLY A 514 -22.73 -24.15 13.53
CA GLY A 514 -22.21 -25.04 14.54
C GLY A 514 -21.59 -26.24 13.85
N ASN A 515 -20.29 -26.40 14.05
CA ASN A 515 -19.58 -27.67 14.22
C ASN A 515 -18.15 -27.39 14.67
#